data_AF-A8EWK0-F1
#
_entry.id   AF-A8EWK0-F1
#
_cell.length_a   1.000
_cell.length_b   1.000
_cell.length_c   1.000
_cell.angle_alpha   90.00
_cell.angle_beta   90.00
_cell.angle_gamma   90.00
#
_symmetry.space_group_name_H-M   'P 1'
#
loop_
_entity.id
_entity.type
_entity.pdbx_description
1 polymer ?
#
loop_
_entity_poly.entity_id
_entity_poly.type
_entity_poly.pdbx_seq_one_letter_code
_entity_poly.pdbx_strand_id
1 'polypeptide(L)'
;MKKIPLNKTDIKILSMALNYDDRVQNHYSKEMFNCHYLSDYVSKLRMKLSNYFNEDGFSIIETETHYITKSDGTKATIGIYRISKKYYSKIRELVNTNKPKNKIFSL
;
A
#
# COMPACT_ATOMS: atom_id res chain seq x y z
N MET A 1 -20.64 7.88 7.03
CA MET A 1 -19.24 8.01 6.54
C MET A 1 -19.27 8.01 5.01
N LYS A 2 -18.55 8.92 4.33
CA LYS A 2 -18.39 8.84 2.87
C LYS A 2 -17.73 7.50 2.52
N LYS A 3 -18.08 6.89 1.38
CA LYS A 3 -17.45 5.63 0.94
C LYS A 3 -16.23 5.98 0.10
N ILE A 4 -15.04 5.53 0.50
CA ILE A 4 -13.82 5.68 -0.32
C ILE A 4 -13.79 4.58 -1.39
N PRO A 5 -13.70 4.91 -2.69
CA PRO A 5 -13.63 3.91 -3.76
C PRO A 5 -12.23 3.29 -3.82
N LEU A 6 -12.01 2.23 -3.06
CA LEU A 6 -10.80 1.41 -3.10
C LEU A 6 -11.00 0.23 -4.04
N ASN A 7 -10.10 0.07 -5.01
CA ASN A 7 -10.07 -1.10 -5.88
C ASN A 7 -9.21 -2.23 -5.24
N LYS A 8 -9.15 -3.40 -5.88
CA LYS A 8 -8.36 -4.55 -5.39
C LYS A 8 -6.88 -4.22 -5.20
N THR A 9 -6.30 -3.40 -6.09
CA THR A 9 -4.90 -2.96 -6.00
C THR A 9 -4.67 -2.04 -4.80
N ASP A 10 -5.57 -1.08 -4.57
CA ASP A 10 -5.51 -0.18 -3.41
C ASP A 10 -5.52 -0.98 -2.10
N ILE A 11 -6.44 -1.95 -1.98
CA ILE A 11 -6.56 -2.81 -0.80
C ILE A 11 -5.29 -3.65 -0.59
N LYS A 12 -4.68 -4.16 -1.68
CA LYS A 12 -3.43 -4.93 -1.62
C LYS A 12 -2.28 -4.06 -1.12
N ILE A 13 -2.08 -2.87 -1.70
CA ILE A 13 -1.04 -1.92 -1.29
C ILE A 13 -1.21 -1.56 0.20
N LEU A 14 -2.42 -1.19 0.62
CA LEU A 14 -2.70 -0.85 2.02
C LEU A 14 -2.47 -2.03 2.97
N SER A 15 -2.87 -3.25 2.58
CA SER A 15 -2.66 -4.45 3.39
C SER A 15 -1.17 -4.73 3.61
N MET A 16 -0.36 -4.56 2.58
CA MET A 16 1.08 -4.78 2.68
C MET A 16 1.78 -3.67 3.47
N ALA A 17 1.38 -2.40 3.27
CA ALA A 17 1.88 -1.27 4.04
C ALA A 17 1.54 -1.37 5.54
N LEU A 18 0.37 -1.93 5.90
CA LEU A 18 -0.04 -2.20 7.30
C LEU A 18 0.80 -3.29 7.98
N ASN A 19 1.30 -4.26 7.23
CA ASN A 19 2.02 -5.42 7.76
C ASN A 19 3.53 -5.24 7.78
N TYR A 20 4.02 -4.03 7.48
CA TYR A 20 5.45 -3.78 7.28
C TYR A 20 6.08 -4.78 6.28
N ASP A 21 5.33 -5.16 5.25
CA ASP A 21 5.81 -6.15 4.29
C ASP A 21 6.78 -5.49 3.30
N ASP A 22 8.08 -5.68 3.54
CA ASP A 22 9.15 -5.16 2.69
C ASP A 22 9.14 -5.77 1.27
N ARG A 23 8.39 -6.86 1.07
CA ARG A 23 8.16 -7.46 -0.24
C ARG A 23 7.13 -6.69 -1.05
N VAL A 24 6.60 -5.55 -0.61
CA VAL A 24 5.82 -4.66 -1.50
C VAL A 24 6.55 -4.42 -2.81
N GLN A 25 7.87 -4.24 -2.79
CA GLN A 25 8.63 -4.15 -4.03
C GLN A 25 8.90 -5.50 -4.70
N ASN A 26 9.26 -6.55 -3.94
CA ASN A 26 9.59 -7.87 -4.50
C ASN A 26 8.39 -8.65 -5.08
N HIS A 27 7.21 -8.53 -4.48
CA HIS A 27 5.95 -9.09 -4.98
C HIS A 27 5.53 -8.36 -6.26
N TYR A 28 5.75 -7.05 -6.31
CA TYR A 28 5.38 -6.23 -7.45
C TYR A 28 6.35 -6.46 -8.61
N SER A 29 7.66 -6.55 -8.37
CA SER A 29 8.69 -6.77 -9.40
C SER A 29 8.60 -8.12 -10.13
N LYS A 30 8.06 -9.17 -9.49
CA LYS A 30 7.94 -10.51 -10.09
C LYS A 30 6.53 -10.87 -10.58
N GLU A 31 5.47 -10.48 -9.88
CA GLU A 31 4.16 -11.13 -10.08
C GLU A 31 3.02 -10.22 -10.54
N MET A 32 3.09 -8.89 -10.38
CA MET A 32 1.93 -8.06 -10.71
C MET A 32 2.21 -6.70 -11.34
N PHE A 33 3.42 -6.14 -11.28
CA PHE A 33 3.64 -4.76 -11.73
C PHE A 33 5.08 -4.55 -12.23
N ASN A 34 5.24 -4.11 -13.48
CA ASN A 34 6.45 -3.39 -13.84
C ASN A 34 6.68 -2.30 -12.78
N CYS A 35 7.83 -2.32 -12.09
CA CYS A 35 8.15 -1.43 -10.96
C CYS A 35 7.87 0.05 -11.24
N HIS A 36 7.82 0.45 -12.52
CA HIS A 36 7.46 1.77 -13.00
C HIS A 36 6.08 2.28 -12.56
N TYR A 37 5.12 1.42 -12.22
CA TYR A 37 3.75 1.86 -11.92
C TYR A 37 3.42 2.00 -10.43
N LEU A 38 4.21 1.41 -9.52
CA LEU A 38 3.86 1.36 -8.09
C LEU A 38 3.83 2.76 -7.45
N SER A 39 4.79 3.62 -7.76
CA SER A 39 4.81 5.00 -7.29
C SER A 39 3.55 5.77 -7.71
N ASP A 40 3.09 5.56 -8.95
CA ASP A 40 1.90 6.22 -9.48
C ASP A 40 0.62 5.72 -8.80
N TYR A 41 0.53 4.41 -8.53
CA TYR A 41 -0.57 3.84 -7.75
C TYR A 41 -0.60 4.41 -6.34
N VAL A 42 0.55 4.49 -5.66
CA VAL A 42 0.62 5.06 -4.31
C VAL A 42 0.29 6.54 -4.32
N SER A 43 0.74 7.32 -5.31
CA SER A 43 0.37 8.73 -5.45
C SER A 43 -1.14 8.92 -5.62
N LYS A 44 -1.78 8.12 -6.48
CA LYS A 44 -3.25 8.13 -6.63
C LYS A 44 -3.96 7.73 -5.33
N LEU A 45 -3.43 6.74 -4.62
CA LEU A 45 -3.98 6.30 -3.33
C LEU A 45 -3.83 7.38 -2.25
N ARG A 46 -2.69 8.07 -2.18
CA ARG A 46 -2.48 9.23 -1.30
C ARG A 46 -3.51 10.32 -1.56
N MET A 47 -3.82 10.63 -2.82
CA MET A 47 -4.88 11.59 -3.15
C MET A 47 -6.26 11.13 -2.65
N LYS A 48 -6.60 9.85 -2.83
CA LYS A 48 -7.88 9.30 -2.33
C LYS A 48 -7.98 9.41 -0.80
N LEU A 49 -6.91 9.07 -0.09
CA LEU A 49 -6.86 9.13 1.37
C LEU A 49 -6.84 10.56 1.88
N SER A 50 -6.13 11.45 1.20
CA SER A 50 -6.08 12.88 1.52
C SER A 50 -7.47 13.50 1.46
N ASN A 51 -8.21 13.25 0.36
CA ASN A 51 -9.59 13.69 0.21
C ASN A 51 -10.53 13.08 1.25
N TYR A 52 -10.26 11.84 1.68
CA TYR A 52 -11.12 11.13 2.63
C TYR A 52 -10.92 11.60 4.08
N PHE A 53 -9.67 11.80 4.49
CA PHE A 53 -9.31 12.20 5.84
C PHE A 53 -9.17 13.72 6.00
N ASN A 54 -9.24 14.49 4.90
CA ASN A 54 -8.99 15.93 4.86
C ASN A 54 -7.62 16.30 5.45
N GLU A 55 -6.60 15.52 5.08
CA GLU A 55 -5.25 15.56 5.62
C GLU A 55 -4.24 15.30 4.48
N ASP A 56 -2.96 15.60 4.68
CA ASP A 56 -1.95 15.32 3.65
C ASP A 56 -1.78 13.80 3.44
N GLY A 57 -1.90 13.32 2.20
CA GLY A 57 -1.70 11.92 1.83
C GLY A 57 -0.31 11.39 2.19
N PHE A 58 0.72 12.23 2.20
CA PHE A 58 2.07 11.87 2.63
C PHE A 58 2.17 11.67 4.16
N SER A 59 1.30 12.32 4.94
CA SER A 59 1.19 12.07 6.39
C SER A 59 0.48 10.76 6.74
N ILE A 60 -0.23 10.17 5.77
CA ILE A 60 -1.01 8.94 5.93
C ILE A 60 -0.21 7.73 5.47
N ILE A 61 0.34 7.81 4.25
CA ILE A 61 1.25 6.80 3.69
C ILE A 61 2.64 7.43 3.59
N GLU A 62 3.54 7.00 4.46
CA GLU A 62 4.94 7.41 4.50
C GLU A 62 5.77 6.56 3.52
N THR A 63 6.87 7.11 3.00
CA THR A 63 7.85 6.34 2.20
C THR A 63 9.14 6.24 2.99
N GLU A 64 9.51 5.01 3.35
CA GLU A 64 10.79 4.66 3.94
C GLU A 64 11.76 4.26 2.81
N THR A 65 12.99 4.76 2.87
CA THR A 65 13.99 4.51 1.82
C THR A 65 14.97 3.44 2.28
N HIS A 66 15.08 2.35 1.53
CA HIS A 66 16.02 1.26 1.80
C HIS A 66 17.02 1.09 0.66
N TYR A 67 18.21 0.62 1.01
CA TYR A 67 19.24 0.24 0.06
C TYR A 67 19.24 -1.27 -0.12
N ILE A 68 19.19 -1.72 -1.38
CA ILE A 68 19.38 -3.11 -1.75
C ILE A 68 20.62 -3.24 -2.62
N THR A 69 21.34 -4.35 -2.46
CA THR A 69 22.44 -4.71 -3.36
C THR A 69 21.87 -5.59 -4.47
N LYS A 70 22.08 -5.18 -5.72
CA LYS A 70 21.71 -5.95 -6.91
C LYS A 70 22.66 -7.14 -7.10
N SER A 71 22.28 -8.07 -7.97
CA SER A 71 23.10 -9.24 -8.33
C SER A 71 24.45 -8.87 -8.96
N ASP A 72 24.56 -7.70 -9.58
CA ASP A 72 25.80 -7.17 -10.17
C ASP A 72 26.67 -6.39 -9.15
N GLY A 73 26.30 -6.39 -7.87
CA GLY A 73 27.02 -5.68 -6.81
C GLY A 73 26.70 -4.18 -6.70
N THR A 74 25.88 -3.62 -7.62
CA THR A 74 25.48 -2.22 -7.54
C THR A 74 24.41 -1.99 -6.46
N LYS A 75 24.41 -0.81 -5.84
CA LYS A 75 23.36 -0.42 -4.88
C LYS A 75 22.19 0.21 -5.62
N ALA A 76 20.98 -0.20 -5.27
CA ALA A 76 19.75 0.44 -5.66
C ALA A 76 18.98 0.92 -4.44
N THR A 77 18.26 2.01 -4.63
CA THR A 77 17.37 2.56 -3.62
C THR A 77 15.95 2.10 -3.91
N ILE A 78 15.27 1.58 -2.89
CA ILE A 78 13.86 1.20 -2.97
C ILE A 78 13.05 2.02 -1.98
N GLY A 79 11.86 2.43 -2.40
CA GLY A 79 10.86 3.04 -1.53
C GLY A 79 9.93 1.96 -0.98
N ILE A 80 9.83 1.88 0.35
CA ILE A 80 8.88 1.03 1.06
C ILE A 80 7.79 1.91 1.65
N TYR A 81 6.54 1.56 1.37
CA TYR A 81 5.39 2.37 1.80
C TYR A 81 4.87 1.88 3.15
N ARG A 82 4.73 2.80 4.11
CA ARG A 82 4.27 2.53 5.48
C ARG A 82 3.02 3.33 5.78
N ILE A 83 2.16 2.79 6.65
CA ILE A 83 1.05 3.57 7.20
C ILE A 83 1.52 4.26 8.47
N SER A 84 1.32 5.56 8.55
CA SER A 84 1.65 6.32 9.76
C SER A 84 0.85 5.80 10.97
N LYS A 85 1.47 5.77 12.15
CA LYS A 85 0.86 5.25 13.38
C LYS A 85 -0.49 5.91 13.68
N LYS A 86 -0.64 7.22 13.41
CA LYS A 86 -1.88 7.99 13.57
C LYS A 86 -3.07 7.39 12.80
N TYR A 87 -2.82 6.77 11.65
CA TYR A 87 -3.86 6.27 10.74
C TYR A 87 -3.99 4.75 10.73
N TYR A 88 -3.12 4.02 11.44
CA TYR A 88 -3.03 2.57 11.39
C TYR A 88 -4.40 1.88 11.61
N SER A 89 -5.11 2.22 12.68
CA SER A 89 -6.41 1.62 13.00
C SER A 89 -7.48 1.96 11.95
N LYS A 90 -7.51 3.20 11.47
CA LYS A 90 -8.48 3.67 10.46
C LYS A 90 -8.27 2.97 9.11
N ILE A 91 -7.01 2.82 8.69
CA ILE A 91 -6.66 2.13 7.45
C ILE A 91 -6.94 0.62 7.57
N ARG A 92 -6.65 0.00 8.73
CA ARG A 92 -6.97 -1.41 8.98
C ARG A 92 -8.48 -1.67 8.88
N GLU A 93 -9.30 -0.79 9.44
CA GLU A 93 -10.76 -0.87 9.32
C GLU A 93 -11.23 -0.73 7.87
N LEU A 94 -10.69 0.25 7.13
CA LEU A 94 -10.99 0.43 5.70
C LEU A 94 -10.64 -0.80 4.87
N VAL A 95 -9.46 -1.39 5.10
CA VAL A 95 -9.04 -2.61 4.42
C VAL A 95 -9.99 -3.77 4.74
N ASN A 96 -10.36 -3.97 6.00
CA ASN A 96 -11.23 -5.08 6.40
C ASN A 96 -12.67 -4.91 5.87
N THR A 97 -13.17 -3.68 5.80
CA THR A 97 -14.52 -3.39 5.30
C THR A 97 -14.62 -3.53 3.78
N ASN A 98 -13.51 -3.33 3.05
CA ASN A 98 -13.46 -3.42 1.59
C ASN A 98 -12.87 -4.73 1.08
N LYS A 99 -12.28 -5.57 1.93
CA LYS A 99 -11.87 -6.93 1.55
C LYS A 99 -13.12 -7.72 1.15
N PRO A 100 -13.10 -8.44 0.01
CA PRO A 100 -14.19 -9.34 -0.31
C PRO A 100 -14.31 -10.36 0.83
N LYS A 101 -15.47 -10.42 1.48
CA LYS A 101 -15.80 -11.52 2.38
C LYS A 101 -15.75 -12.78 1.51
N ASN A 102 -14.71 -13.60 1.67
CA ASN A 102 -14.79 -14.96 1.19
C ASN A 102 -16.02 -15.55 1.88
N LYS A 103 -17.09 -15.78 1.11
CA LYS A 103 -18.18 -16.64 1.56
C LYS A 103 -17.51 -17.98 1.81
N ILE A 104 -17.28 -18.30 3.07
CA ILE A 104 -17.06 -19.68 3.49
C ILE A 104 -18.36 -20.38 3.12
N PHE A 105 -18.37 -21.08 1.98
CA PHE A 105 -19.36 -22.10 1.76
C PHE A 105 -18.98 -23.22 2.73
N SER A 106 -19.68 -23.26 3.86
CA SER A 106 -19.76 -24.47 4.68
C SER A 106 -20.55 -25.49 3.85
N LEU A 107 -19.85 -26.52 3.37
CA LEU A 107 -20.45 -27.81 3.05
C LEU A 107 -20.57 -28.62 4.34
#